data_AF-A0A6G2K163-F1
#
_entry.id   AF-A0A6G2K163-F1
#
_cell.length_a   1.000
_cell.length_b   1.000
_cell.length_c   1.000
_cell.angle_alpha   90.00
_cell.angle_beta   90.00
_cell.angle_gamma   90.00
#
_symmetry.space_group_name_H-M   'P 1'
#
loop_
_entity.id
_entity.type
_entity.pdbx_description
1 polymer ?
#
loop_
_entity_poly.entity_id
_entity_poly.type
_entity_poly.pdbx_seq_one_letter_code
_entity_poly.pdbx_strand_id
1 'polypeptide(L)' 'MSLDSDLAAAVRQAAEEDGRDLSEWIGIAARHQLASRGLLRVIADWEAIHGPLTEEELEAAGQRMG' A
#
# COMPACT_ATOMS: atom_id res chain seq x y z
N MET A 1 -15.90 9.95 -13.60
CA MET A 1 -14.91 10.65 -12.77
C MET A 1 -13.60 10.66 -13.54
N SER A 2 -13.08 11.82 -13.93
CA SER A 2 -11.77 11.90 -14.59
C SER A 2 -10.68 11.92 -13.53
N LEU A 3 -9.56 11.28 -13.81
CA LEU A 3 -8.33 11.53 -13.06
C LEU A 3 -7.88 12.97 -13.36
N ASP A 4 -7.32 13.59 -12.33
CA ASP A 4 -6.52 14.81 -12.49
C ASP A 4 -5.43 14.57 -13.55
N SER A 5 -5.14 15.57 -14.40
CA SER A 5 -4.23 15.41 -15.54
C SER A 5 -2.81 15.07 -15.12
N ASP A 6 -2.35 15.62 -14.00
CA ASP A 6 -0.99 15.45 -13.51
C ASP A 6 -0.85 14.06 -12.90
N LEU A 7 -1.87 13.62 -12.15
CA LEU A 7 -1.95 12.24 -11.66
C LEU A 7 -1.98 11.23 -12.82
N ALA A 8 -2.77 11.51 -13.87
CA ALA A 8 -2.85 10.62 -15.02
C ALA A 8 -1.51 10.51 -15.77
N ALA A 9 -0.72 11.58 -15.83
CA ALA A 9 0.63 11.57 -16.40
C ALA A 9 1.59 10.75 -15.53
N ALA A 10 1.61 10.99 -14.21
CA ALA A 10 2.47 10.27 -13.28
C ALA A 10 2.19 8.76 -13.28
N VAL A 11 0.91 8.36 -13.29
CA VAL A 11 0.53 6.94 -13.34
C VAL A 11 0.95 6.26 -14.65
N ARG A 12 0.87 6.98 -15.79
CA ARG A 12 1.37 6.45 -17.06
C ARG A 12 2.88 6.27 -17.05
N GLN A 13 3.62 7.26 -16.55
CA GLN A 13 5.07 7.18 -16.44
C GLN A 13 5.50 6.00 -15.54
N ALA A 14 4.86 5.83 -14.38
CA ALA A 14 5.15 4.71 -13.49
C ALA A 14 4.87 3.35 -14.14
N ALA A 15 3.79 3.24 -14.91
CA ALA A 15 3.49 2.02 -15.66
C ALA A 15 4.56 1.71 -16.73
N GLU A 16 5.04 2.73 -17.44
CA GLU A 16 6.13 2.61 -18.41
C GLU A 16 7.45 2.20 -17.75
N GLU A 17 7.82 2.83 -16.63
CA GLU A 17 9.01 2.50 -15.84
C GLU A 17 8.98 1.05 -15.33
N ASP A 18 7.80 0.57 -14.94
CA ASP A 18 7.58 -0.81 -14.50
C ASP A 18 7.43 -1.82 -15.67
N GLY A 19 7.42 -1.33 -16.92
CA GLY A 19 7.23 -2.16 -18.12
C GLY A 19 5.86 -2.83 -18.20
N ARG A 20 4.81 -2.18 -17.70
CA ARG A 20 3.44 -2.71 -17.60
C ARG A 20 2.44 -1.85 -18.36
N ASP A 21 1.35 -2.46 -18.80
CA ASP A 21 0.20 -1.71 -19.30
C ASP A 21 -0.47 -0.93 -18.16
N LEU A 22 -1.00 0.26 -18.49
CA LEU A 22 -1.63 1.17 -17.52
C LEU A 22 -2.73 0.51 -16.68
N SER A 23 -3.57 -0.32 -17.31
CA SER A 23 -4.66 -1.03 -16.61
C SER A 23 -4.14 -2.09 -15.65
N GLU A 24 -3.06 -2.79 -15.99
CA GLU A 24 -2.39 -3.76 -15.13
C GLU A 24 -1.77 -3.05 -13.93
N TRP A 25 -1.06 -1.96 -14.17
CA TRP A 25 -0.42 -1.15 -13.12
C TRP A 25 -1.46 -0.63 -12.12
N ILE A 26 -2.56 -0.05 -12.59
CA ILE A 26 -3.66 0.42 -11.73
C ILE A 26 -4.28 -0.75 -10.96
N GLY A 27 -4.45 -1.91 -11.59
CA GLY A 27 -4.96 -3.12 -10.94
C GLY A 27 -4.05 -3.59 -9.79
N ILE A 28 -2.73 -3.50 -9.96
CA ILE A 28 -1.74 -3.82 -8.93
C ILE A 28 -1.84 -2.78 -7.80
N ALA A 29 -1.78 -1.49 -8.12
CA ALA A 29 -1.90 -0.41 -7.15
C ALA A 29 -3.19 -0.49 -6.31
N ALA A 30 -4.32 -0.80 -6.95
CA ALA A 30 -5.60 -1.00 -6.28
C ALA A 30 -5.56 -2.19 -5.30
N ARG A 31 -4.95 -3.32 -5.69
CA ARG A 31 -4.78 -4.48 -4.79
C ARG A 31 -3.90 -4.14 -3.60
N HIS A 32 -2.80 -3.42 -3.80
CA HIS A 32 -1.96 -2.94 -2.70
C HIS A 32 -2.74 -2.05 -1.75
N GLN A 33 -3.50 -1.07 -2.25
CA GLN A 33 -4.31 -0.20 -1.41
C GLN A 33 -5.37 -0.97 -0.60
N LEU A 34 -6.02 -1.96 -1.21
CA LEU A 34 -7.00 -2.81 -0.52
C LEU A 34 -6.34 -3.69 0.55
N ALA A 35 -5.19 -4.27 0.24
CA ALA A 35 -4.41 -5.05 1.20
C ALA A 35 -3.96 -4.19 2.40
N SER A 36 -3.47 -2.97 2.16
CA SER A 36 -3.10 -2.03 3.22
C SER A 36 -4.28 -1.66 4.11
N ARG A 37 -5.48 -1.44 3.53
CA ARG A 37 -6.70 -1.21 4.34
C ARG A 37 -7.07 -2.42 5.18
N GLY A 38 -6.95 -3.62 4.62
CA GLY A 38 -7.15 -4.88 5.36
C GLY A 38 -6.15 -5.04 6.50
N LEU A 39 -4.87 -4.75 6.25
CA LEU A 39 -3.81 -4.83 7.25
C LEU A 39 -4.04 -3.87 8.42
N LEU A 40 -4.42 -2.61 8.14
CA LEU A 40 -4.75 -1.64 9.19
C LEU A 40 -5.89 -2.14 10.08
N ARG A 41 -6.88 -2.83 9.50
CA ARG A 41 -7.96 -3.43 10.28
C ARG A 41 -7.45 -4.54 11.20
N VAL A 42 -6.60 -5.43 10.68
CA VAL A 42 -6.00 -6.52 11.46
C VAL A 42 -5.15 -5.98 12.61
N ILE A 43 -4.35 -4.93 12.38
CA ILE A 43 -3.56 -4.28 13.42
C ILE A 43 -4.48 -3.72 14.51
N ALA A 44 -5.52 -2.98 14.15
CA ALA A 44 -6.45 -2.43 15.12
C ALA A 44 -7.16 -3.51 15.97
N ASP A 45 -7.56 -4.63 15.34
CA ASP A 45 -8.18 -5.75 16.04
C ASP A 45 -7.17 -6.43 17.01
N TRP A 46 -5.89 -6.49 16.66
CA TRP A 46 -4.82 -6.99 17.53
C TRP A 46 -4.55 -6.05 18.72
N GLU A 47 -4.42 -4.75 18.45
CA GLU A 47 -4.12 -3.73 19.49
C GLU A 47 -5.24 -3.63 20.52
N ALA A 48 -6.49 -3.87 20.12
CA ALA A 48 -7.62 -3.92 21.03
C ALA A 48 -7.49 -5.04 22.10
N ILE A 49 -6.74 -6.11 21.80
CA ILE A 49 -6.55 -7.26 22.68
C ILE A 49 -5.23 -7.13 23.46
N HIS A 50 -4.18 -6.62 22.82
CA HIS A 50 -2.81 -6.70 23.33
C HIS A 50 -2.22 -5.35 23.76
N GLY A 51 -2.91 -4.24 23.48
CA GLY A 51 -2.35 -2.89 23.59
C GLY A 51 -1.69 -2.42 22.28
N PRO A 52 -1.38 -1.13 22.15
CA PRO A 52 -0.77 -0.58 20.94
C PRO A 52 0.60 -1.20 20.65
N LEU A 53 0.93 -1.36 19.37
CA LEU A 53 2.28 -1.77 18.97
C LEU A 53 3.27 -0.66 19.33
N THR A 54 4.37 -1.04 19.99
CA THR A 54 5.45 -0.10 20.33
C THR A 54 6.33 0.19 19.12
N GLU A 55 7.05 1.31 19.16
CA GLU A 55 7.99 1.70 18.10
C GLU A 55 9.09 0.63 17.94
N GLU A 56 9.58 0.07 19.05
CA GLU A 56 10.57 -1.00 19.05
C GLU A 56 10.05 -2.29 18.38
N GLU A 57 8.78 -2.64 18.59
CA GLU A 57 8.14 -3.80 17.96
C GLU A 57 7.94 -3.59 16.44
N LEU A 58 7.60 -2.37 16.03
CA LEU A 58 7.45 -2.00 14.62
C LEU A 58 8.81 -1.98 13.91
N GLU A 59 9.86 -1.43 14.52
CA GLU A 59 11.22 -1.47 13.99
C GLU A 59 11.70 -2.93 13.83
N ALA A 60 11.51 -3.76 14.87
CA ALA A 60 11.86 -5.18 14.82
C ALA A 60 11.06 -5.94 13.74
N ALA A 61 9.83 -5.52 13.43
CA ALA A 61 9.06 -6.06 12.32
C ALA A 61 9.61 -5.63 10.95
N GLY A 62 9.94 -4.36 10.78
CA GLY A 62 10.55 -3.83 9.55
C GLY A 62 11.86 -4.54 9.19
N GLN A 63 12.72 -4.78 10.18
CA GLN A 63 14.01 -5.47 9.99
C GLN A 63 13.87 -6.94 9.54
N ARG A 64 12.72 -7.58 9.77
CA ARG A 64 12.46 -8.97 9.34
C ARG A 64 11.86 -9.07 7.94
N MET A 65 11.36 -7.96 7.39
CA MET A 65 10.66 -7.90 6.11
C MET A 65 11.51 -7.35 4.96
N GLY A 66 12.65 -6.72 5.27
CA GLY A 66 13.70 -6.34 4.31
C GLY A 66 14.70 -7.47 4.08
#